data_AF-A0A4U8S3A8-F1
#
_entry.id   AF-A0A4U8S3A8-F1
#
_cell.length_a   1.000
_cell.length_b   1.000
_cell.length_c   1.000
_cell.angle_alpha   90.00
_cell.angle_beta   90.00
_cell.angle_gamma   90.00
#
_symmetry.space_group_name_H-M   'P 1'
#
loop_
_entity.id
_entity.type
_entity.pdbx_description
1 polymer ?
#
loop_
_entity_poly.entity_id
_entity_poly.type
_entity_poly.pdbx_seq_one_letter_code
_entity_poly.pdbx_strand_id
1 'polypeptide(L)'
;MKYRIILQRQSEHKDIKKLKNGQIVGEIEDSTLGELNVYEVLANGYLGKSIYQCFTCENIGESTDTPNLDKRIIAREYQIEWTNTSQNASLARTYPQWKADNKKELIKEWVNDLKFVNTALWLKCKDLPSFALRRILIHVGNYPQDTKGCILLGKAKGKGVVHTSIEACKEFFTLIEKIGAQNCTLQVREID
;
A
#
# COMPACT_ATOMS: atom_id res chain seq x y z
N MET A 1 -12.96 10.90 15.73
CA MET A 1 -11.48 10.85 15.80
C MET A 1 -10.92 10.88 14.39
N LYS A 2 -9.80 11.55 14.16
CA LYS A 2 -9.09 11.58 12.86
C LYS A 2 -7.73 10.92 13.00
N TYR A 3 -7.25 10.33 11.91
CA TYR A 3 -5.99 9.61 11.87
C TYR A 3 -5.17 10.05 10.66
N ARG A 4 -3.86 10.10 10.84
CA ARG A 4 -2.91 10.46 9.79
C ARG A 4 -1.92 9.33 9.60
N ILE A 5 -1.89 8.83 8.38
CA ILE A 5 -0.95 7.82 7.93
C ILE A 5 0.19 8.58 7.25
N ILE A 6 1.43 8.34 7.67
CA ILE A 6 2.61 8.94 7.05
C ILE A 6 3.43 7.82 6.46
N LEU A 7 3.60 7.85 5.13
CA LEU A 7 4.62 7.08 4.42
C LEU A 7 5.82 7.99 4.20
N GLN A 8 6.90 7.72 4.92
CA GLN A 8 8.18 8.39 4.77
C GLN A 8 9.10 7.52 3.91
N ARG A 9 9.47 7.98 2.72
CA ARG A 9 10.51 7.31 1.91
C ARG A 9 11.86 7.51 2.59
N GLN A 10 12.70 6.48 2.56
CA GLN A 10 13.96 6.47 3.32
C GLN A 10 15.19 6.17 2.47
N SER A 11 15.07 5.27 1.49
CA SER A 11 16.24 4.83 0.73
C SER A 11 15.86 4.22 -0.61
N GLU A 12 16.78 4.33 -1.57
CA GLU A 12 16.68 3.69 -2.87
C GLU A 12 17.68 2.55 -2.99
N HIS A 13 17.27 1.46 -3.64
CA HIS A 13 18.09 0.27 -3.81
C HIS A 13 18.03 -0.21 -5.25
N LYS A 14 19.20 -0.44 -5.84
CA LYS A 14 19.39 -0.87 -7.22
C LYS A 14 19.49 -2.39 -7.35
N ASP A 15 19.16 -2.90 -8.53
CA ASP A 15 19.42 -4.27 -8.98
C ASP A 15 18.77 -5.36 -8.11
N ILE A 16 17.53 -5.14 -7.69
CA ILE A 16 16.80 -6.08 -6.84
C ILE A 16 16.31 -7.25 -7.67
N LYS A 17 16.78 -8.44 -7.30
CA LYS A 17 16.47 -9.70 -7.96
C LYS A 17 15.48 -10.47 -7.13
N LYS A 18 14.34 -10.81 -7.72
CA LYS A 18 13.43 -11.78 -7.12
C LYS A 18 13.94 -13.18 -7.44
N LEU A 19 14.23 -13.97 -6.40
CA LEU A 19 14.75 -15.33 -6.55
C LEU A 19 13.69 -16.38 -6.20
N LYS A 20 13.64 -17.46 -6.98
CA LYS A 20 12.89 -18.68 -6.66
C LYS A 20 13.81 -19.88 -6.90
N ASN A 21 14.05 -20.67 -5.86
CA ASN A 21 14.97 -21.82 -5.90
C ASN A 21 16.38 -21.44 -6.44
N GLY A 22 16.89 -20.27 -6.05
CA GLY A 22 18.19 -19.77 -6.49
C GLY A 22 18.24 -19.16 -7.88
N GLN A 23 17.15 -19.22 -8.65
CA GLN A 23 17.05 -18.63 -9.99
C GLN A 23 16.32 -17.29 -9.97
N ILE A 24 16.78 -16.33 -10.78
CA ILE A 24 16.07 -15.05 -10.98
C ILE A 24 14.73 -15.34 -11.65
N VAL A 25 13.66 -14.81 -11.08
CA VAL A 25 12.31 -14.87 -11.63
C VAL A 25 11.76 -13.46 -11.81
N GLY A 26 11.38 -13.13 -13.03
CA GLY A 26 10.96 -11.77 -13.40
C GLY A 26 12.13 -10.86 -13.74
N GLU A 27 11.81 -9.59 -13.96
CA GLU A 27 12.77 -8.55 -14.32
C GLU A 27 13.61 -8.15 -13.10
N ILE A 28 14.79 -7.57 -13.36
CA ILE A 28 15.56 -6.90 -12.32
C ILE A 28 14.96 -5.50 -12.19
N GLU A 29 14.51 -5.17 -10.99
CA GLU A 29 13.91 -3.87 -10.72
C GLU A 29 14.63 -3.19 -9.56
N ASP A 30 14.44 -1.90 -9.48
CA ASP A 30 14.93 -1.08 -8.39
C ASP A 30 13.76 -0.75 -7.44
N SER A 31 14.08 -0.45 -6.19
CA SER A 31 13.07 -0.18 -5.17
C SER A 31 13.33 1.12 -4.42
N THR A 32 12.25 1.70 -3.92
CA THR A 32 12.28 2.69 -2.85
C THR A 32 11.70 2.05 -1.59
N LEU A 33 12.48 2.01 -0.52
CA LEU A 33 12.03 1.56 0.79
C LEU A 33 11.63 2.76 1.66
N GLY A 34 10.60 2.57 2.46
CA GLY A 34 10.13 3.56 3.41
C GLY A 34 9.55 2.94 4.68
N GLU A 35 8.97 3.81 5.50
CA GLU A 35 8.22 3.43 6.68
C GLU A 35 6.83 4.06 6.64
N LEU A 36 5.83 3.27 7.02
CA LEU A 36 4.46 3.71 7.18
C LEU A 36 4.13 3.73 8.68
N ASN A 37 3.66 4.88 9.16
CA ASN A 37 3.22 5.07 10.53
C ASN A 37 1.78 5.58 10.56
N VAL A 38 0.97 5.14 11.52
CA VAL A 38 -0.40 5.64 11.74
C VAL A 38 -0.45 6.37 13.07
N TYR A 39 -0.91 7.61 13.04
CA TYR A 39 -1.02 8.48 14.20
C TYR A 39 -2.47 8.88 14.45
N GLU A 40 -2.84 8.96 15.73
CA GLU A 40 -4.02 9.72 16.14
C GLU A 40 -3.77 11.22 15.94
N VAL A 41 -4.78 11.94 15.46
CA VAL A 41 -4.75 13.41 15.38
C VAL A 41 -5.44 13.97 16.61
N LEU A 42 -4.69 14.72 17.42
CA LEU A 42 -5.17 15.34 18.64
C LEU A 42 -6.08 16.54 18.35
N ALA A 43 -6.85 16.99 19.34
CA ALA A 43 -7.80 18.09 19.19
C ALA A 43 -7.15 19.42 18.74
N ASN A 44 -5.88 19.63 19.08
CA ASN A 44 -5.07 20.77 18.67
C ASN A 44 -4.40 20.60 17.29
N GLY A 45 -4.71 19.53 16.55
CA GLY A 45 -4.17 19.24 15.22
C GLY A 45 -2.81 18.55 15.19
N TYR A 46 -2.14 18.41 16.34
CA TYR A 46 -0.86 17.72 16.46
C TYR A 46 -1.01 16.21 16.36
N LEU A 47 0.07 15.53 15.96
CA LEU A 47 0.13 14.08 15.95
C LEU A 47 0.35 13.56 17.36
N GLY A 48 -0.48 12.60 17.77
CA GLY A 48 -0.29 11.84 18.99
C GLY A 48 0.76 10.75 18.81
N LYS A 49 0.67 9.71 19.65
CA LYS A 49 1.54 8.54 19.55
C LYS A 49 1.23 7.74 18.27
N SER A 50 2.28 7.18 17.64
CA SER A 50 2.09 6.17 16.59
C SER A 50 1.38 4.94 17.19
N ILE A 51 0.28 4.54 16.57
CA ILE A 51 -0.52 3.36 16.95
C ILE A 51 -0.22 2.15 16.07
N TYR A 52 0.55 2.34 14.99
CA TYR A 52 1.00 1.27 14.10
C TYR A 52 2.19 1.73 13.26
N GLN A 53 3.13 0.81 13.00
CA GLN A 53 4.29 1.04 12.15
C GLN A 53 4.58 -0.22 11.31
N CYS A 54 4.97 -0.02 10.05
CA CYS A 54 5.56 -1.06 9.21
C CYS A 54 6.51 -0.46 8.17
N PHE A 55 7.18 -1.31 7.38
CA PHE A 55 7.98 -0.89 6.24
C PHE A 55 7.18 -0.91 4.95
N THR A 56 7.60 -0.10 3.98
CA THR A 56 7.02 -0.06 2.64
C THR A 56 8.06 -0.34 1.55
N CYS A 57 7.58 -0.82 0.41
CA CYS A 57 8.36 -0.95 -0.82
C CYS A 57 7.52 -0.42 -2.01
N GLU A 58 8.11 0.46 -2.80
CA GLU A 58 7.60 1.02 -4.05
C GLU A 58 8.66 0.80 -5.16
N ASN A 59 8.30 0.97 -6.44
CA ASN A 59 9.30 1.12 -7.50
C ASN A 59 10.18 2.38 -7.28
N ILE A 60 11.42 2.34 -7.75
CA ILE A 60 12.27 3.55 -7.82
C ILE A 60 11.78 4.54 -8.89
N GLY A 61 12.35 5.74 -8.89
CA GLY A 61 12.35 6.66 -10.03
C GLY A 61 11.42 7.84 -9.85
N GLU A 62 11.40 8.75 -10.81
CA GLU A 62 10.57 9.96 -10.71
C GLU A 62 9.11 9.62 -10.46
N SER A 63 8.56 10.26 -9.43
CA SER A 63 7.16 10.19 -9.12
C SER A 63 6.31 10.75 -10.26
N THR A 64 5.17 10.13 -10.51
CA THR A 64 4.29 10.56 -11.61
C THR A 64 2.82 10.36 -11.26
N ASP A 65 1.94 11.08 -11.95
CA ASP A 65 0.49 10.80 -12.00
C ASP A 65 0.08 10.12 -13.32
N THR A 66 1.03 9.88 -14.23
CA THR A 66 0.76 9.19 -15.49
C THR A 66 0.45 7.71 -15.23
N PRO A 67 -0.68 7.19 -15.76
CA PRO A 67 -1.03 5.78 -15.62
C PRO A 67 -0.11 4.85 -16.42
N ASN A 68 -0.10 3.57 -16.07
CA ASN A 68 0.59 2.48 -16.79
C ASN A 68 2.11 2.64 -16.95
N LEU A 69 2.77 3.36 -16.04
CA LEU A 69 4.24 3.50 -16.05
C LEU A 69 4.96 2.67 -14.98
N ASP A 70 4.23 2.00 -14.09
CA ASP A 70 4.81 1.27 -12.94
C ASP A 70 5.86 2.09 -12.16
N LYS A 71 5.53 3.36 -11.94
CA LYS A 71 6.33 4.33 -11.18
C LYS A 71 5.64 4.70 -9.87
N ARG A 72 6.45 5.06 -8.88
CA ARG A 72 5.95 5.53 -7.58
C ARG A 72 5.07 6.78 -7.72
N ILE A 73 4.25 7.01 -6.71
CA ILE A 73 3.29 8.12 -6.68
C ILE A 73 3.96 9.42 -6.25
N ILE A 74 3.35 10.58 -6.53
CA ILE A 74 3.85 11.90 -6.08
C ILE A 74 3.75 12.02 -4.56
N ALA A 75 4.77 12.60 -3.91
CA ALA A 75 4.67 12.95 -2.50
C ALA A 75 3.62 14.04 -2.28
N ARG A 76 2.49 13.66 -1.68
CA ARG A 76 1.36 14.53 -1.32
C ARG A 76 0.39 13.78 -0.39
N GLU A 77 -0.74 14.41 -0.11
CA GLU A 77 -1.84 13.78 0.61
C GLU A 77 -2.79 13.00 -0.33
N TYR A 78 -3.23 11.84 0.16
CA TYR A 78 -4.13 10.92 -0.50
C TYR A 78 -5.25 10.51 0.47
N GLN A 79 -6.43 10.28 -0.11
CA GLN A 79 -7.51 9.56 0.53
C GLN A 79 -7.32 8.07 0.33
N ILE A 80 -7.81 7.26 1.27
CA ILE A 80 -7.83 5.79 1.15
C ILE A 80 -9.26 5.28 1.17
N GLU A 81 -9.55 4.31 0.30
CA GLU A 81 -10.86 3.67 0.21
C GLU A 81 -10.72 2.16 0.05
N TRP A 82 -11.67 1.39 0.57
CA TRP A 82 -11.73 -0.04 0.34
C TRP A 82 -12.18 -0.35 -1.09
N THR A 83 -11.56 -1.33 -1.72
CA THR A 83 -11.96 -1.83 -3.05
C THR A 83 -11.77 -3.34 -3.16
N ASN A 84 -12.48 -3.96 -4.09
CA ASN A 84 -12.15 -5.31 -4.53
C ASN A 84 -10.94 -5.28 -5.49
N THR A 85 -10.17 -6.37 -5.52
CA THR A 85 -8.92 -6.49 -6.28
C THR A 85 -8.62 -7.94 -6.64
N SER A 86 -7.82 -8.13 -7.70
CA SER A 86 -7.16 -9.40 -8.00
C SER A 86 -5.88 -9.63 -7.21
N GLN A 87 -5.34 -8.59 -6.56
CA GLN A 87 -4.20 -8.70 -5.65
C GLN A 87 -4.62 -9.33 -4.32
N ASN A 88 -3.70 -9.46 -3.34
CA ASN A 88 -4.00 -10.01 -2.00
C ASN A 88 -4.54 -11.45 -1.97
N ALA A 89 -4.32 -12.25 -3.02
CA ALA A 89 -4.76 -13.64 -3.05
C ALA A 89 -4.13 -14.46 -1.90
N SER A 90 -2.85 -14.25 -1.59
CA SER A 90 -2.18 -14.90 -0.46
C SER A 90 -2.74 -14.47 0.89
N LEU A 91 -3.02 -13.17 1.07
CA LEU A 91 -3.68 -12.64 2.26
C LEU A 91 -5.04 -13.29 2.48
N ALA A 92 -5.91 -13.27 1.46
CA ALA A 92 -7.26 -13.80 1.55
C ALA A 92 -7.30 -15.33 1.64
N ARG A 93 -6.25 -16.03 1.22
CA ARG A 93 -6.11 -17.48 1.44
C ARG A 93 -5.76 -17.80 2.90
N THR A 94 -4.86 -17.04 3.50
CA THR A 94 -4.48 -17.21 4.92
C THR A 94 -5.58 -16.68 5.86
N TYR A 95 -6.25 -15.60 5.45
CA TYR A 95 -7.24 -14.86 6.23
C TYR A 95 -8.50 -14.63 5.36
N PRO A 96 -9.42 -15.61 5.27
CA PRO A 96 -10.59 -15.56 4.40
C PRO A 96 -11.51 -14.36 4.59
N GLN A 97 -11.49 -13.70 5.75
CA GLN A 97 -12.23 -12.46 5.95
C GLN A 97 -11.83 -11.35 4.98
N TRP A 98 -10.63 -11.40 4.38
CA TRP A 98 -10.18 -10.41 3.39
C TRP A 98 -10.62 -10.74 1.95
N LYS A 99 -11.49 -11.74 1.75
CA LYS A 99 -12.23 -11.90 0.49
C LYS A 99 -13.20 -10.72 0.31
N ALA A 100 -13.32 -10.26 -0.94
CA ALA A 100 -14.15 -9.09 -1.27
C ALA A 100 -15.61 -9.30 -0.88
N ASP A 101 -16.13 -10.52 -1.04
CA ASP A 101 -17.51 -10.83 -0.67
C ASP A 101 -17.81 -10.66 0.83
N ASN A 102 -16.79 -10.83 1.68
CA ASN A 102 -16.90 -10.66 3.13
C ASN A 102 -16.76 -9.20 3.58
N LYS A 103 -16.53 -8.27 2.64
CA LYS A 103 -16.28 -6.84 2.87
C LYS A 103 -17.13 -5.94 1.96
N LYS A 104 -18.23 -6.46 1.41
CA LYS A 104 -19.09 -5.76 0.44
C LYS A 104 -19.57 -4.40 0.95
N GLU A 105 -19.92 -4.34 2.22
CA GLU A 105 -20.41 -3.15 2.90
C GLU A 105 -19.35 -2.04 3.03
N LEU A 106 -18.06 -2.39 3.00
CA LEU A 106 -16.96 -1.42 3.03
C LEU A 106 -16.61 -0.89 1.64
N ILE A 107 -16.86 -1.67 0.60
CA ILE A 107 -16.49 -1.38 -0.79
C ILE A 107 -17.60 -0.57 -1.46
N LYS A 108 -17.38 0.74 -1.60
CA LYS A 108 -18.33 1.65 -2.25
C LYS A 108 -18.34 1.51 -3.77
N GLU A 109 -17.16 1.26 -4.35
CA GLU A 109 -16.97 1.13 -5.79
C GLU A 109 -16.54 -0.29 -6.11
N TRP A 110 -17.52 -1.11 -6.53
CA TRP A 110 -17.32 -2.50 -6.88
C TRP A 110 -16.91 -2.66 -8.34
N VAL A 111 -15.79 -3.34 -8.58
CA VAL A 111 -15.37 -3.73 -9.93
C VAL A 111 -16.04 -5.05 -10.31
N ASN A 112 -16.85 -5.03 -11.37
CA ASN A 112 -17.54 -6.21 -11.87
C ASN A 112 -16.66 -7.05 -12.81
N ASP A 113 -15.62 -7.67 -12.26
CA ASP A 113 -14.74 -8.61 -12.96
C ASP A 113 -14.48 -9.81 -12.02
N LEU A 114 -14.68 -11.03 -12.54
CA LEU A 114 -14.59 -12.28 -11.79
C LEU A 114 -13.22 -12.53 -11.13
N LYS A 115 -12.16 -11.85 -11.58
CA LYS A 115 -10.84 -11.95 -10.93
C LYS A 115 -10.72 -11.07 -9.67
N PHE A 116 -11.64 -10.13 -9.45
CA PHE A 116 -11.61 -9.18 -8.33
C PHE A 116 -12.30 -9.72 -7.07
N VAL A 117 -11.72 -10.77 -6.50
CA VAL A 117 -12.31 -11.56 -5.40
C VAL A 117 -11.71 -11.28 -4.02
N ASN A 118 -10.71 -10.41 -3.93
CA ASN A 118 -10.02 -10.08 -2.68
C ASN A 118 -10.15 -8.59 -2.36
N THR A 119 -9.80 -8.18 -1.14
CA THR A 119 -9.92 -6.79 -0.68
C THR A 119 -8.55 -6.09 -0.63
N ALA A 120 -8.51 -4.80 -0.94
CA ALA A 120 -7.35 -3.93 -0.73
C ALA A 120 -7.80 -2.50 -0.38
N LEU A 121 -6.83 -1.66 0.01
CA LEU A 121 -7.00 -0.21 0.08
C LEU A 121 -6.52 0.43 -1.21
N TRP A 122 -7.30 1.36 -1.73
CA TRP A 122 -7.04 2.12 -2.95
C TRP A 122 -6.83 3.59 -2.62
N LEU A 123 -5.77 4.17 -3.16
CA LEU A 123 -5.45 5.57 -2.99
C LEU A 123 -6.20 6.42 -4.02
N LYS A 124 -6.80 7.51 -3.55
CA LYS A 124 -7.44 8.55 -4.36
C LYS A 124 -6.83 9.92 -4.04
N CYS A 125 -6.76 10.79 -5.04
CA CYS A 125 -6.33 12.17 -4.85
C CYS A 125 -7.54 13.08 -5.04
N LYS A 126 -7.92 13.82 -3.98
CA LYS A 126 -9.09 14.71 -4.01
C LYS A 126 -8.96 15.79 -5.09
N ASP A 127 -7.76 16.35 -5.22
CA ASP A 127 -7.48 17.46 -6.13
C ASP A 127 -7.14 17.00 -7.55
N LEU A 128 -6.99 15.68 -7.76
CA LEU A 128 -6.78 15.06 -9.07
C LEU A 128 -7.61 13.76 -9.19
N PRO A 129 -8.91 13.84 -9.46
CA PRO A 129 -9.78 12.66 -9.53
C PRO A 129 -9.32 11.62 -10.57
N SER A 130 -8.68 12.05 -11.66
CA SER A 130 -8.13 11.15 -12.68
C SER A 130 -7.01 10.24 -12.17
N PHE A 131 -6.36 10.58 -11.05
CA PHE A 131 -5.38 9.71 -10.38
C PHE A 131 -5.98 8.34 -10.03
N ALA A 132 -7.28 8.28 -9.72
CA ALA A 132 -7.98 7.05 -9.41
C ALA A 132 -7.83 6.00 -10.52
N LEU A 133 -7.71 6.43 -11.79
CA LEU A 133 -7.52 5.54 -12.95
C LEU A 133 -6.20 4.74 -12.88
N ARG A 134 -5.19 5.22 -12.14
CA ARG A 134 -3.95 4.46 -11.92
C ARG A 134 -4.14 3.22 -11.04
N ARG A 135 -5.25 3.16 -10.28
CA ARG A 135 -5.59 2.07 -9.37
C ARG A 135 -4.44 1.70 -8.42
N ILE A 136 -3.85 2.70 -7.77
CA ILE A 136 -2.77 2.50 -6.79
C ILE A 136 -3.31 1.84 -5.53
N LEU A 137 -2.84 0.63 -5.23
CA LEU A 137 -3.29 -0.15 -4.08
C LEU A 137 -2.24 -0.19 -2.98
N ILE A 138 -2.69 -0.49 -1.76
CA ILE A 138 -1.84 -1.04 -0.70
C ILE A 138 -2.12 -2.54 -0.64
N HIS A 139 -1.12 -3.38 -0.88
CA HIS A 139 -1.30 -4.83 -0.96
C HIS A 139 -0.04 -5.63 -0.59
N VAL A 140 -0.22 -6.95 -0.49
CA VAL A 140 0.87 -7.90 -0.22
C VAL A 140 1.81 -8.05 -1.42
N GLY A 141 3.09 -8.19 -1.11
CA GLY A 141 4.19 -8.33 -2.06
C GLY A 141 5.48 -8.04 -1.29
N ASN A 142 6.60 -8.58 -1.76
CA ASN A 142 7.87 -8.44 -1.04
C ASN A 142 8.95 -7.73 -1.85
N TYR A 143 8.81 -7.73 -3.17
CA TYR A 143 9.82 -7.26 -4.11
C TYR A 143 9.27 -6.10 -4.96
N PRO A 144 10.12 -5.20 -5.50
CA PRO A 144 9.67 -4.13 -6.40
C PRO A 144 8.85 -4.66 -7.59
N GLN A 145 9.17 -5.85 -8.11
CA GLN A 145 8.42 -6.54 -9.18
C GLN A 145 6.96 -6.86 -8.81
N ASP A 146 6.66 -6.91 -7.52
CA ASP A 146 5.29 -7.13 -7.04
C ASP A 146 4.50 -5.82 -6.97
N THR A 147 5.17 -4.65 -6.95
CA THR A 147 4.54 -3.35 -6.70
C THR A 147 3.65 -2.93 -7.88
N LYS A 148 4.13 -2.96 -9.13
CA LYS A 148 3.41 -2.44 -10.31
C LYS A 148 2.89 -1.01 -10.08
N GLY A 149 3.77 -0.14 -9.56
CA GLY A 149 3.44 1.23 -9.13
C GLY A 149 2.62 1.35 -7.82
N CYS A 150 2.22 0.24 -7.19
CA CYS A 150 1.50 0.22 -5.91
C CYS A 150 2.45 0.30 -4.70
N ILE A 151 1.87 0.30 -3.51
CA ILE A 151 2.60 0.31 -2.24
C ILE A 151 2.51 -1.08 -1.59
N LEU A 152 3.65 -1.69 -1.34
CA LEU A 152 3.75 -2.95 -0.58
C LEU A 152 4.03 -2.67 0.88
N LEU A 153 3.53 -3.51 1.79
CA LEU A 153 3.82 -3.44 3.22
C LEU A 153 4.63 -4.65 3.68
N GLY A 154 5.46 -4.48 4.71
CA GLY A 154 6.09 -5.60 5.42
C GLY A 154 6.50 -5.27 6.86
N LYS A 155 6.61 -6.29 7.70
CA LYS A 155 7.01 -6.15 9.11
C LYS A 155 8.52 -6.07 9.31
N ALA A 156 9.28 -6.48 8.31
CA ALA A 156 10.73 -6.38 8.26
C ALA A 156 11.16 -5.95 6.86
N LYS A 157 12.37 -5.39 6.74
CA LYS A 157 12.98 -5.02 5.45
C LYS A 157 14.35 -5.69 5.30
N GLY A 158 14.69 -6.00 4.05
CA GLY A 158 16.03 -6.39 3.62
C GLY A 158 16.63 -5.33 2.71
N LYS A 159 17.63 -5.71 1.90
CA LYS A 159 18.20 -4.83 0.87
C LYS A 159 17.21 -4.70 -0.30
N GLY A 160 16.50 -3.56 -0.37
CA GLY A 160 15.53 -3.25 -1.42
C GLY A 160 14.26 -4.11 -1.45
N VAL A 161 13.93 -4.79 -0.35
CA VAL A 161 12.76 -5.67 -0.24
C VAL A 161 12.11 -5.55 1.12
N VAL A 162 10.84 -5.94 1.20
CA VAL A 162 10.13 -6.13 2.46
C VAL A 162 9.79 -7.60 2.69
N HIS A 163 9.57 -7.97 3.95
CA HIS A 163 9.27 -9.33 4.37
C HIS A 163 8.02 -9.37 5.25
N THR A 164 7.40 -10.55 5.37
CA THR A 164 6.21 -10.75 6.23
C THR A 164 5.03 -9.84 5.82
N SER A 165 4.86 -9.63 4.51
CA SER A 165 3.83 -8.72 3.96
C SER A 165 2.40 -9.13 4.26
N ILE A 166 2.12 -10.44 4.33
CA ILE A 166 0.78 -10.96 4.69
C ILE A 166 0.37 -10.47 6.07
N GLU A 167 1.25 -10.58 7.07
CA GLU A 167 0.95 -10.12 8.43
C GLU A 167 0.87 -8.58 8.51
N ALA A 168 1.76 -7.87 7.82
CA ALA A 168 1.71 -6.40 7.77
C ALA A 168 0.38 -5.90 7.17
N CYS A 169 -0.06 -6.47 6.05
CA CYS A 169 -1.35 -6.11 5.46
C CYS A 169 -2.53 -6.52 6.34
N LYS A 170 -2.49 -7.70 6.98
CA LYS A 170 -3.54 -8.12 7.91
C LYS A 170 -3.68 -7.13 9.07
N GLU A 171 -2.58 -6.78 9.73
CA GLU A 171 -2.58 -5.87 10.88
C GLU A 171 -3.03 -4.47 10.47
N PHE A 172 -2.47 -3.93 9.38
CA PHE A 172 -2.86 -2.63 8.86
C PHE A 172 -4.33 -2.59 8.44
N PHE A 173 -4.82 -3.59 7.71
CA PHE A 173 -6.21 -3.63 7.25
C PHE A 173 -7.19 -3.76 8.42
N THR A 174 -6.90 -4.61 9.41
CA THR A 174 -7.70 -4.70 10.64
C THR A 174 -7.75 -3.36 11.37
N LEU A 175 -6.63 -2.64 11.44
CA LEU A 175 -6.61 -1.31 12.03
C LEU A 175 -7.48 -0.32 11.25
N ILE A 176 -7.30 -0.21 9.93
CA ILE A 176 -8.07 0.70 9.08
C ILE A 176 -9.56 0.39 9.11
N GLU A 177 -9.94 -0.89 9.17
CA GLU A 177 -11.33 -1.32 9.33
C GLU A 177 -11.88 -0.83 10.68
N LYS A 178 -11.14 -1.05 11.77
CA LYS A 178 -11.56 -0.64 13.12
C LYS A 178 -11.74 0.87 13.26
N ILE A 179 -10.83 1.67 12.70
CA ILE A 179 -10.85 3.14 12.85
C ILE A 179 -11.68 3.85 11.77
N GLY A 180 -12.03 3.14 10.69
CA GLY A 180 -12.73 3.65 9.52
C GLY A 180 -11.80 4.37 8.54
N ALA A 181 -11.71 3.88 7.30
CA ALA A 181 -10.90 4.46 6.23
C ALA A 181 -11.22 5.95 5.98
N GLN A 182 -12.49 6.34 6.09
CA GLN A 182 -12.96 7.74 5.95
C GLN A 182 -12.43 8.70 7.02
N ASN A 183 -11.87 8.18 8.11
CA ASN A 183 -11.25 8.97 9.17
C ASN A 183 -9.74 9.14 8.96
N CYS A 184 -9.19 8.54 7.91
CA CYS A 184 -7.76 8.52 7.62
C CYS A 184 -7.40 9.43 6.44
N THR A 185 -6.20 10.01 6.51
CA THR A 185 -5.52 10.64 5.37
C THR A 185 -4.10 10.10 5.30
N LEU A 186 -3.63 9.76 4.10
CA LEU A 186 -2.29 9.26 3.87
C LEU A 186 -1.41 10.35 3.27
N GLN A 187 -0.33 10.71 3.94
CA GLN A 187 0.69 11.63 3.44
C GLN A 187 1.92 10.84 3.00
N VAL A 188 2.32 11.00 1.75
CA VAL A 188 3.60 10.51 1.24
C VAL A 188 4.64 11.63 1.32
N ARG A 189 5.85 11.31 1.78
CA ARG A 189 6.98 12.23 1.87
C ARG A 189 8.17 11.69 1.09
N GLU A 190 8.89 12.58 0.41
CA GLU A 190 10.13 12.22 -0.28
C GLU A 190 11.25 11.87 0.70
N ILE A 191 12.31 11.26 0.17
CA ILE A 191 13.55 11.02 0.91
C ILE A 191 14.15 12.39 1.27
N ASP A 192 14.55 12.54 2.53
CA ASP A 192 15.27 13.72 3.03
C ASP A 192 16.73 13.77 2.55
#